data_AF-A0A7R8ZTW9-F1
#
_entry.id   AF-A0A7R8ZTW9-F1
#
_cell.length_a   1.000
_cell.length_b   1.000
_cell.length_c   1.000
_cell.angle_alpha   90.00
_cell.angle_beta   90.00
_cell.angle_gamma   90.00
#
_symmetry.space_group_name_H-M   'P 1'
#
loop_
_entity.id
_entity.type
_entity.pdbx_description
1 polymer ?
#
loop_
_entity_poly.entity_id
_entity_poly.type
_entity_poly.pdbx_seq_one_letter_code
_entity_poly.pdbx_strand_id
1 'polypeptide(L)'
;MAQAECKLLKAENKFQINSNQAKFQTSSSGGWCAEFSGKHSGHHVFDEPLAKALSTFFAGKRVASFGDGPGQYQLLLTKDGKVLSYAAFDGAPFTEQTSENRVKFLDLAIPHFGLEVFDWILSLEVAEHIPEQFEDTFLDNIFRHAREGIVLSWAVPRQGGTGHVNLHLFSFVRDVMAKAGFIHDEAASQQFKNAAILSWLKANTNVFRRIEPFSAWNEVMA
;
A
#
# COMPACT_ATOMS: atom_id res chain seq x y z
N MET A 1 10.75 4.94 -15.66
CA MET A 1 11.08 3.65 -16.28
C MET A 1 9.87 2.71 -16.31
N ALA A 2 9.15 2.56 -15.20
CA ALA A 2 7.97 1.70 -15.09
C ALA A 2 6.86 1.90 -16.18
N GLN A 3 6.55 3.14 -16.59
CA GLN A 3 5.60 3.37 -17.70
C GLN A 3 6.11 2.83 -19.05
N ALA A 4 7.42 2.93 -19.32
CA ALA A 4 8.01 2.42 -20.55
C ALA A 4 8.04 0.89 -20.53
N GLU A 5 8.38 0.29 -19.38
CA GLU A 5 8.30 -1.16 -19.15
C GLU A 5 6.89 -1.68 -19.43
N CYS A 6 5.86 -1.12 -18.78
CA CYS A 6 4.48 -1.54 -19.01
C CYS A 6 4.01 -1.35 -20.47
N LYS A 7 4.51 -0.34 -21.18
CA LYS A 7 4.23 -0.15 -22.62
C LYS A 7 4.91 -1.21 -23.49
N LEU A 8 6.15 -1.57 -23.17
CA LEU A 8 6.88 -2.65 -23.84
C LEU A 8 6.23 -4.01 -23.60
N LEU A 9 5.87 -4.31 -22.34
CA LEU A 9 5.14 -5.52 -21.96
C LEU A 9 3.82 -5.67 -22.73
N LYS A 10 3.07 -4.56 -22.89
CA LYS A 10 1.84 -4.55 -23.70
C LYS A 10 2.12 -4.82 -25.18
N ALA A 11 3.23 -4.32 -25.73
CA ALA A 11 3.61 -4.59 -27.10
C ALA A 11 4.01 -6.05 -27.29
N GLU A 12 4.83 -6.62 -26.41
CA GLU A 12 5.28 -8.02 -26.44
C GLU A 12 4.09 -9.00 -26.34
N ASN A 13 3.13 -8.74 -25.46
CA ASN A 13 1.91 -9.55 -25.32
C ASN A 13 1.02 -9.55 -26.57
N LYS A 14 1.05 -8.49 -27.39
CA LYS A 14 0.30 -8.48 -28.67
C LYS A 14 0.91 -9.38 -29.74
N PHE A 15 2.20 -9.71 -29.64
CA PHE A 15 2.92 -10.55 -30.60
C PHE A 15 3.05 -12.02 -30.15
N GLN A 16 2.88 -12.32 -28.86
CA GLN A 16 2.89 -13.68 -28.30
C GLN A 16 1.48 -14.28 -28.28
N ILE A 17 1.00 -14.81 -29.41
CA ILE A 17 -0.14 -15.74 -29.44
C ILE A 17 0.42 -17.11 -29.05
N ASN A 18 -0.04 -17.67 -27.93
CA ASN A 18 0.32 -18.99 -27.35
C ASN A 18 1.60 -19.06 -26.49
N SER A 19 1.50 -18.65 -25.22
CA SER A 19 2.03 -19.46 -24.12
C SER A 19 1.31 -19.10 -22.80
N ASN A 20 0.99 -20.12 -22.00
CA ASN A 20 0.30 -20.04 -20.70
C ASN A 20 1.15 -19.38 -19.61
N GLN A 21 1.64 -18.15 -19.79
CA GLN A 21 2.33 -17.40 -18.74
C GLN A 21 1.71 -16.01 -18.54
N ALA A 22 0.91 -15.90 -17.48
CA ALA A 22 0.44 -14.65 -16.87
C ALA A 22 1.60 -13.84 -16.25
N LYS A 23 2.65 -13.54 -17.02
CA LYS A 23 3.92 -13.02 -16.49
C LYS A 23 4.04 -11.51 -16.39
N PHE A 24 3.08 -10.73 -16.90
CA PHE A 24 3.33 -9.31 -17.18
C PHE A 24 2.18 -8.40 -16.75
N GLN A 25 1.80 -8.48 -15.48
CA GLN A 25 0.74 -7.63 -14.90
C GLN A 25 1.28 -6.45 -14.07
N THR A 26 2.55 -6.52 -13.66
CA THR A 26 3.24 -5.51 -12.85
C THR A 26 4.56 -5.05 -13.50
N SER A 27 5.03 -3.84 -13.18
CA SER A 27 6.36 -3.32 -13.54
C SER A 27 7.47 -4.01 -12.74
N SER A 28 8.73 -3.75 -13.09
CA SER A 28 9.88 -4.24 -12.30
C SER A 28 9.91 -3.72 -10.86
N SER A 29 9.21 -2.62 -10.56
CA SER A 29 9.04 -2.07 -9.22
C SER A 29 7.79 -2.57 -8.48
N GLY A 30 7.01 -3.49 -9.08
CA GLY A 30 5.81 -4.07 -8.46
C GLY A 30 4.49 -3.37 -8.78
N GLY A 31 4.52 -2.21 -9.43
CA GLY A 31 3.32 -1.44 -9.76
C GLY A 31 2.48 -2.04 -10.89
N TRP A 32 1.16 -2.13 -10.71
CA TRP A 32 0.25 -2.68 -11.73
C TRP A 32 0.25 -1.86 -13.03
N CYS A 33 0.34 -2.53 -14.17
CA CYS A 33 0.21 -1.89 -15.48
C CYS A 33 -1.26 -1.50 -15.78
N ALA A 34 -1.47 -0.58 -16.73
CA ALA A 34 -2.75 0.13 -16.94
C ALA A 34 -4.02 -0.76 -17.03
N GLU A 35 -3.92 -1.94 -17.63
CA GLU A 35 -5.07 -2.85 -17.81
C GLU A 35 -5.57 -3.43 -16.48
N PHE A 36 -4.71 -3.45 -15.47
CA PHE A 36 -4.95 -4.05 -14.17
C PHE A 36 -5.04 -3.02 -13.04
N SER A 37 -4.60 -1.77 -13.26
CA SER A 37 -4.62 -0.70 -12.24
C SER A 37 -5.92 0.11 -12.18
N GLY A 38 -6.91 -0.24 -13.01
CA GLY A 38 -8.16 0.51 -13.13
C GLY A 38 -9.24 0.09 -12.14
N LYS A 39 -10.20 0.99 -11.89
CA LYS A 39 -11.38 0.75 -11.03
C LYS A 39 -12.23 -0.45 -11.47
N HIS A 40 -12.23 -0.76 -12.77
CA HIS A 40 -12.97 -1.88 -13.35
C HIS A 40 -12.15 -3.15 -13.50
N SER A 41 -10.89 -3.16 -13.03
CA SER A 41 -10.10 -4.38 -12.98
C SER A 41 -10.72 -5.35 -11.96
N GLY A 42 -10.65 -6.65 -12.24
CA GLY A 42 -10.99 -7.69 -11.24
C GLY A 42 -9.93 -7.88 -10.16
N HIS A 43 -8.86 -7.06 -10.17
CA HIS A 43 -7.68 -7.20 -9.32
C HIS A 43 -7.72 -6.29 -8.10
N HIS A 44 -8.46 -5.18 -8.17
CA HIS A 44 -8.68 -4.30 -7.02
C HIS A 44 -10.01 -4.62 -6.34
N VAL A 45 -9.93 -4.99 -5.06
CA VAL A 45 -11.11 -5.26 -4.24
C VAL A 45 -11.17 -4.25 -3.11
N PHE A 46 -12.35 -3.67 -2.90
CA PHE A 46 -12.60 -2.65 -1.90
C PHE A 46 -13.46 -3.21 -0.76
N ASP A 47 -13.04 -2.96 0.48
CA ASP A 47 -13.77 -3.36 1.69
C ASP A 47 -14.42 -2.14 2.34
N GLU A 48 -15.70 -1.90 2.02
CA GLU A 48 -16.43 -0.72 2.49
C GLU A 48 -16.57 -0.66 4.03
N PRO A 49 -16.90 -1.76 4.75
CA PRO A 49 -16.92 -1.75 6.21
C PRO A 49 -15.57 -1.41 6.85
N LEU A 50 -14.46 -1.98 6.34
CA LEU A 50 -13.13 -1.60 6.80
C LEU A 50 -12.87 -0.10 6.57
N ALA A 51 -13.20 0.41 5.38
CA ALA A 51 -13.01 1.83 5.07
C ALA A 51 -13.81 2.76 6.01
N LYS A 52 -15.03 2.39 6.42
CA LYS A 52 -15.82 3.13 7.42
C LYS A 52 -15.15 3.14 8.80
N ALA A 53 -14.61 1.99 9.22
CA ALA A 53 -13.87 1.89 10.47
C ALA A 53 -12.60 2.77 10.44
N LEU A 54 -11.85 2.74 9.34
CA LEU A 54 -10.67 3.57 9.12
C LEU A 54 -11.01 5.08 9.14
N SER A 55 -12.09 5.49 8.46
CA SER A 55 -12.54 6.89 8.46
C SER A 55 -12.83 7.42 9.88
N THR A 56 -13.37 6.58 10.75
CA THR A 56 -13.63 6.93 12.15
C THR A 56 -12.33 6.98 12.96
N PHE A 57 -11.44 6.01 12.76
CA PHE A 57 -10.15 5.96 13.45
C PHE A 57 -9.23 7.15 13.08
N PHE A 58 -9.26 7.58 11.82
CA PHE A 58 -8.47 8.70 11.31
C PHE A 58 -9.13 10.07 11.47
N ALA A 59 -10.17 10.21 12.30
CA ALA A 59 -10.84 11.48 12.50
C ALA A 59 -9.86 12.57 12.99
N GLY A 60 -9.84 13.73 12.31
CA GLY A 60 -8.95 14.84 12.59
C GLY A 60 -7.48 14.63 12.17
N LYS A 61 -7.15 13.53 11.48
CA LYS A 61 -5.77 13.17 11.11
C LYS A 61 -5.47 13.48 9.65
N ARG A 62 -4.19 13.79 9.38
CA ARG A 62 -3.63 13.81 8.02
C ARG A 62 -3.15 12.41 7.69
N VAL A 63 -3.68 11.81 6.63
CA VAL A 63 -3.40 10.43 6.25
C VAL A 63 -2.79 10.40 4.87
N ALA A 64 -1.81 9.53 4.65
CA ALA A 64 -1.45 9.12 3.29
C ALA A 64 -1.64 7.63 3.10
N SER A 65 -2.02 7.24 1.90
CA SER A 65 -2.14 5.84 1.48
C SER A 65 -1.08 5.53 0.44
N PHE A 66 -0.28 4.50 0.71
CA PHE A 66 0.77 4.00 -0.18
C PHE A 66 0.28 2.69 -0.77
N GLY A 67 -0.21 2.76 -2.02
CA GLY A 67 -0.93 1.68 -2.71
C GLY A 67 -2.45 1.83 -2.63
N ASP A 68 -2.98 3.03 -2.90
CA ASP A 68 -4.43 3.32 -2.82
C ASP A 68 -5.25 2.74 -3.99
N GLY A 69 -4.57 2.09 -4.94
CA GLY A 69 -5.16 1.49 -6.14
C GLY A 69 -5.95 2.51 -6.96
N PRO A 70 -7.22 2.23 -7.29
CA PRO A 70 -8.09 3.17 -8.00
C PRO A 70 -8.69 4.28 -7.10
N GLY A 71 -8.30 4.36 -5.84
CA GLY A 71 -8.67 5.42 -4.92
C GLY A 71 -10.06 5.30 -4.29
N GLN A 72 -10.59 4.08 -4.13
CA GLN A 72 -11.87 3.85 -3.44
C GLN A 72 -11.78 4.19 -1.95
N TYR A 73 -10.66 3.90 -1.30
CA TYR A 73 -10.43 4.30 0.09
C TYR A 73 -10.40 5.82 0.23
N GLN A 74 -9.66 6.54 -0.62
CA GLN A 74 -9.73 8.01 -0.63
C GLN A 74 -11.15 8.56 -0.76
N LEU A 75 -11.95 8.03 -1.70
CA LEU A 75 -13.34 8.47 -1.87
C LEU A 75 -14.16 8.33 -0.58
N LEU A 76 -14.05 7.17 0.09
CA LEU A 76 -14.86 6.94 1.29
C LEU A 76 -14.33 7.71 2.49
N LEU A 77 -13.01 7.68 2.72
CA LEU A 77 -12.40 8.30 3.91
C LEU A 77 -12.56 9.83 3.92
N THR A 78 -12.62 10.46 2.75
CA THR A 78 -12.82 11.91 2.63
C THR A 78 -14.29 12.34 2.57
N LYS A 79 -15.21 11.41 2.29
CA LYS A 79 -16.63 11.70 2.01
C LYS A 79 -17.32 12.56 3.08
N ASP A 80 -17.06 12.24 4.34
CA ASP A 80 -17.78 12.83 5.48
C ASP A 80 -16.97 13.93 6.18
N GLY A 81 -15.80 14.30 5.66
CA GLY A 81 -14.93 15.36 6.22
C GLY A 81 -14.32 15.05 7.60
N LYS A 82 -14.44 13.80 8.08
CA LYS A 82 -13.86 13.37 9.37
C LYS A 82 -12.33 13.37 9.32
N VAL A 83 -11.76 12.88 8.23
CA VAL A 83 -10.31 12.85 8.01
C VAL A 83 -9.86 14.24 7.56
N LEU A 84 -8.86 14.83 8.23
CA LEU A 84 -8.44 16.22 8.01
C LEU A 84 -7.86 16.41 6.60
N SER A 85 -7.01 15.48 6.16
CA SER A 85 -6.54 15.42 4.78
C SER A 85 -6.16 13.99 4.41
N TYR A 86 -6.28 13.64 3.13
CA TYR A 86 -5.93 12.33 2.61
C TYR A 86 -5.14 12.46 1.31
N ALA A 87 -3.89 12.03 1.32
CA ALA A 87 -3.06 11.92 0.12
C ALA A 87 -3.04 10.46 -0.37
N ALA A 88 -3.44 10.23 -1.62
CA ALA A 88 -3.48 8.90 -2.22
C ALA A 88 -2.32 8.71 -3.21
N PHE A 89 -1.49 7.72 -2.96
CA PHE A 89 -0.37 7.35 -3.81
C PHE A 89 -0.47 5.88 -4.25
N ASP A 90 0.03 5.56 -5.44
CA ASP A 90 0.13 4.19 -5.91
C ASP A 90 1.32 3.99 -6.86
N GLY A 91 1.94 2.81 -6.80
CA GLY A 91 3.07 2.42 -7.65
C GLY A 91 2.67 2.08 -9.08
N ALA A 92 1.38 1.93 -9.39
CA ALA A 92 0.86 1.69 -10.71
C ALA A 92 1.19 2.88 -11.65
N PRO A 93 1.99 2.69 -12.71
CA PRO A 93 2.52 3.80 -13.51
C PRO A 93 1.47 4.63 -14.25
N PHE A 94 0.24 4.14 -14.35
CA PHE A 94 -0.89 4.81 -15.01
C PHE A 94 -2.00 5.17 -14.04
N THR A 95 -1.76 5.10 -12.72
CA THR A 95 -2.79 5.33 -11.69
C THR A 95 -3.48 6.69 -11.84
N GLU A 96 -2.75 7.75 -12.19
CA GLU A 96 -3.34 9.08 -12.41
C GLU A 96 -4.37 9.08 -13.55
N GLN A 97 -4.15 8.27 -14.59
CA GLN A 97 -5.10 8.14 -15.69
C GLN A 97 -6.25 7.22 -15.30
N THR A 98 -5.95 6.07 -14.70
CA THR A 98 -6.95 5.04 -14.37
C THR A 98 -7.82 5.40 -13.16
N SER A 99 -7.43 6.42 -12.40
CA SER A 99 -8.17 6.96 -11.25
C SER A 99 -8.72 8.38 -11.49
N GLU A 100 -8.61 8.94 -12.70
CA GLU A 100 -9.04 10.32 -13.02
C GLU A 100 -8.36 11.37 -12.11
N ASN A 101 -7.04 11.26 -11.94
CA ASN A 101 -6.16 12.08 -11.10
C ASN A 101 -6.45 12.04 -9.60
N ARG A 102 -7.32 11.12 -9.15
CA ARG A 102 -7.61 10.93 -7.74
C ARG A 102 -6.38 10.44 -6.97
N VAL A 103 -5.70 9.44 -7.53
CA VAL A 103 -4.49 8.82 -6.96
C VAL A 103 -3.27 9.27 -7.75
N LYS A 104 -2.22 9.64 -7.03
CA LYS A 104 -0.96 10.12 -7.61
C LYS A 104 0.03 8.98 -7.78
N PHE A 105 0.73 9.00 -8.91
CA PHE A 105 1.81 8.03 -9.13
C PHE A 105 2.96 8.32 -8.16
N LEU A 106 3.39 7.28 -7.46
CA LEU A 106 4.57 7.30 -6.61
C LEU A 106 5.25 5.94 -6.72
N ASP A 107 6.46 5.89 -7.26
CA ASP A 107 7.20 4.63 -7.34
C ASP A 107 7.66 4.20 -5.94
N LEU A 108 6.94 3.28 -5.32
CA LEU A 108 7.16 2.86 -3.94
C LEU A 108 8.49 2.11 -3.72
N ALA A 109 9.16 1.69 -4.81
CA ALA A 109 10.42 0.96 -4.79
C ALA A 109 11.67 1.86 -4.80
N ILE A 110 11.51 3.19 -4.83
CA ILE A 110 12.62 4.15 -4.73
C ILE A 110 12.48 5.03 -3.50
N PRO A 111 13.58 5.55 -2.93
CA PRO A 111 13.51 6.41 -1.75
C PRO A 111 12.80 7.74 -2.02
N HIS A 112 11.88 8.11 -1.13
CA HIS A 112 11.19 9.40 -1.15
C HIS A 112 11.56 10.20 0.10
N PHE A 113 12.33 11.28 -0.06
CA PHE A 113 12.74 12.14 1.06
C PHE A 113 11.92 13.44 1.16
N GLY A 114 11.20 13.78 0.09
CA GLY A 114 10.52 15.08 -0.05
C GLY A 114 9.00 15.04 0.11
N LEU A 115 8.40 13.91 0.50
CA LEU A 115 6.97 13.89 0.76
C LEU A 115 6.69 14.50 2.13
N GLU A 116 5.46 14.97 2.31
CA GLU A 116 5.01 15.43 3.62
C GLU A 116 5.03 14.29 4.64
N VAL A 117 5.20 14.65 5.91
CA VAL A 117 4.95 13.73 7.02
C VAL A 117 3.45 13.76 7.33
N PHE A 118 2.84 12.60 7.47
CA PHE A 118 1.43 12.39 7.81
C PHE A 118 1.28 11.90 9.24
N ASP A 119 0.09 12.02 9.83
CA ASP A 119 -0.20 11.37 11.12
C ASP A 119 -0.17 9.86 10.98
N TRP A 120 -0.81 9.36 9.92
CA TRP A 120 -0.93 7.93 9.66
C TRP A 120 -0.59 7.60 8.21
N ILE A 121 0.11 6.48 8.03
CA ILE A 121 0.25 5.83 6.73
C ILE A 121 -0.67 4.61 6.68
N LEU A 122 -1.44 4.49 5.61
CA LEU A 122 -2.24 3.31 5.27
C LEU A 122 -1.57 2.57 4.11
N SER A 123 -1.42 1.26 4.21
CA SER A 123 -0.98 0.42 3.09
C SER A 123 -1.62 -0.96 3.22
N LEU A 124 -2.46 -1.33 2.26
CA LEU A 124 -3.27 -2.56 2.33
C LEU A 124 -2.98 -3.44 1.11
N GLU A 125 -2.38 -4.61 1.33
CA GLU A 125 -2.03 -5.59 0.29
C GLU A 125 -1.13 -4.97 -0.81
N VAL A 126 0.03 -4.44 -0.40
CA VAL A 126 0.97 -3.71 -1.27
C VAL A 126 2.36 -4.32 -1.22
N ALA A 127 2.87 -4.56 0.00
CA ALA A 127 4.23 -5.00 0.23
C ALA A 127 4.55 -6.34 -0.45
N GLU A 128 3.56 -7.22 -0.59
CA GLU A 128 3.68 -8.49 -1.31
C GLU A 128 3.94 -8.37 -2.79
N HIS A 129 3.64 -7.20 -3.38
CA HIS A 129 3.88 -6.89 -4.78
C HIS A 129 5.22 -6.19 -5.00
N ILE A 130 5.84 -5.66 -3.94
CA ILE A 130 7.16 -5.06 -4.00
C ILE A 130 8.21 -6.18 -4.02
N PRO A 131 9.08 -6.27 -5.03
CA PRO A 131 10.18 -7.25 -5.01
C PRO A 131 11.05 -7.11 -3.76
N GLU A 132 11.48 -8.24 -3.19
CA GLU A 132 12.26 -8.31 -1.93
C GLU A 132 13.46 -7.34 -1.90
N GLN A 133 14.16 -7.16 -3.03
CA GLN A 133 15.30 -6.22 -3.14
C GLN A 133 14.93 -4.73 -2.93
N PHE A 134 13.65 -4.38 -2.97
CA PHE A 134 13.14 -3.03 -2.74
C PHE A 134 12.32 -2.91 -1.45
N GLU A 135 12.22 -3.99 -0.67
CA GLU A 135 11.44 -4.04 0.57
C GLU A 135 11.91 -2.97 1.57
N ASP A 136 13.21 -2.92 1.85
CA ASP A 136 13.78 -1.95 2.80
C ASP A 136 13.45 -0.51 2.41
N THR A 137 13.52 -0.20 1.11
CA THR A 137 13.16 1.11 0.57
C THR A 137 11.68 1.42 0.76
N PHE A 138 10.80 0.46 0.49
CA PHE A 138 9.36 0.61 0.69
C PHE A 138 9.01 0.84 2.16
N LEU A 139 9.62 0.07 3.06
CA LEU A 139 9.42 0.20 4.50
C LEU A 139 9.97 1.52 5.03
N ASP A 140 11.15 1.95 4.62
CA ASP A 140 11.71 3.26 4.97
C ASP A 140 10.81 4.41 4.50
N ASN A 141 10.26 4.31 3.28
CA ASN A 141 9.24 5.24 2.78
C ASN A 141 8.03 5.31 3.72
N ILE A 142 7.52 4.17 4.22
CA ILE A 142 6.41 4.18 5.19
C ILE A 142 6.85 4.83 6.51
N PHE A 143 7.98 4.40 7.06
CA PHE A 143 8.41 4.79 8.40
C PHE A 143 8.68 6.28 8.51
N ARG A 144 9.40 6.87 7.56
CA ARG A 144 9.77 8.29 7.65
C ARG A 144 8.58 9.24 7.51
N HIS A 145 7.50 8.82 6.85
CA HIS A 145 6.33 9.67 6.62
C HIS A 145 5.19 9.40 7.62
N ALA A 146 5.33 8.43 8.53
CA ALA A 146 4.34 8.11 9.55
C ALA A 146 4.66 8.76 10.91
N ARG A 147 3.96 9.82 11.32
CA ARG A 147 4.19 10.49 12.61
C ARG A 147 3.66 9.72 13.80
N GLU A 148 2.40 9.30 13.76
CA GLU A 148 1.72 8.65 14.89
C GLU A 148 1.64 7.13 14.73
N GLY A 149 1.46 6.63 13.50
CA GLY A 149 1.35 5.20 13.29
C GLY A 149 1.11 4.78 11.84
N ILE A 150 0.97 3.47 11.67
CA ILE A 150 0.82 2.80 10.38
C ILE A 150 -0.33 1.80 10.50
N VAL A 151 -1.19 1.73 9.49
CA VAL A 151 -2.10 0.61 9.29
C VAL A 151 -1.61 -0.16 8.07
N LEU A 152 -1.21 -1.41 8.28
CA LEU A 152 -0.58 -2.25 7.27
C LEU A 152 -1.35 -3.57 7.11
N SER A 153 -1.60 -4.01 5.88
CA SER A 153 -1.84 -5.42 5.58
C SER A 153 -0.84 -5.94 4.55
N TRP A 154 -0.41 -7.18 4.76
CA TRP A 154 0.63 -7.83 3.96
C TRP A 154 0.31 -9.32 3.88
N ALA A 155 0.23 -9.85 2.67
CA ALA A 155 -0.01 -11.26 2.41
C ALA A 155 1.00 -12.19 3.12
N VAL A 156 0.48 -13.22 3.78
CA VAL A 156 1.28 -14.25 4.47
C VAL A 156 1.76 -15.34 3.51
N PRO A 157 2.82 -16.12 3.84
CA PRO A 157 3.30 -17.18 2.98
C PRO A 157 2.20 -18.16 2.58
N ARG A 158 2.17 -18.52 1.28
CA ARG A 158 1.15 -19.36 0.63
C ARG A 158 -0.22 -18.70 0.45
N GLN A 159 -0.42 -17.45 0.87
CA GLN A 159 -1.59 -16.68 0.44
C GLN A 159 -1.51 -16.51 -1.08
N GLY A 160 -2.53 -16.99 -1.78
CA GLY A 160 -2.66 -16.78 -3.22
C GLY A 160 -2.91 -15.32 -3.55
N GLY A 161 -2.81 -14.98 -4.83
CA GLY A 161 -2.98 -13.62 -5.34
C GLY A 161 -1.97 -13.37 -6.45
N THR A 162 -2.35 -12.53 -7.40
CA THR A 162 -1.53 -12.32 -8.58
C THR A 162 -0.44 -11.31 -8.29
N GLY A 163 0.80 -11.59 -8.72
CA GLY A 163 1.93 -10.71 -8.50
C GLY A 163 2.44 -10.70 -7.07
N HIS A 164 2.11 -11.70 -6.24
CA HIS A 164 2.71 -11.88 -4.92
C HIS A 164 4.13 -12.43 -5.11
N VAL A 165 5.13 -11.61 -4.80
CA VAL A 165 6.56 -11.93 -4.92
C VAL A 165 7.28 -11.87 -3.58
N ASN A 166 6.69 -11.24 -2.57
CA ASN A 166 7.36 -10.93 -1.31
C ASN A 166 6.44 -11.16 -0.09
N LEU A 167 6.19 -12.41 0.31
CA LEU A 167 5.20 -12.72 1.35
C LEU A 167 5.87 -12.98 2.71
N HIS A 168 5.38 -12.33 3.78
CA HIS A 168 6.00 -12.40 5.10
C HIS A 168 5.04 -12.86 6.19
N LEU A 169 5.57 -13.62 7.17
CA LEU A 169 4.83 -13.94 8.39
C LEU A 169 4.63 -12.67 9.23
N PHE A 170 3.52 -12.61 9.97
CA PHE A 170 3.27 -11.48 10.86
C PHE A 170 4.37 -11.28 11.93
N SER A 171 5.06 -12.35 12.35
CA SER A 171 6.21 -12.24 13.25
C SER A 171 7.33 -11.39 12.66
N PHE A 172 7.65 -11.58 11.37
CA PHE A 172 8.62 -10.77 10.66
C PHE A 172 8.19 -9.29 10.61
N VAL A 173 6.94 -9.04 10.19
CA VAL A 173 6.39 -7.67 10.08
C VAL A 173 6.47 -6.96 11.42
N ARG A 174 6.09 -7.64 12.51
CA ARG A 174 6.17 -7.09 13.86
C ARG A 174 7.62 -6.76 14.26
N ASP A 175 8.56 -7.63 13.96
CA ASP A 175 9.97 -7.45 14.35
C ASP A 175 10.61 -6.28 13.57
N VAL A 176 10.28 -6.12 12.28
CA VAL A 176 10.70 -4.97 11.47
C VAL A 176 10.09 -3.66 11.99
N MET A 177 8.79 -3.64 12.27
CA MET A 177 8.10 -2.47 12.83
C MET A 177 8.69 -2.06 14.19
N ALA A 178 9.00 -3.04 15.05
CA ALA A 178 9.62 -2.82 16.35
C ALA A 178 11.00 -2.17 16.21
N LYS A 179 11.84 -2.63 15.29
CA LYS A 179 13.15 -2.02 14.99
C LYS A 179 13.02 -0.58 14.49
N ALA A 180 11.91 -0.24 13.84
CA ALA A 180 11.62 1.11 13.33
C ALA A 180 10.93 2.03 14.37
N GLY A 181 10.83 1.61 15.64
CA GLY A 181 10.25 2.43 16.71
C GLY A 181 8.72 2.41 16.75
N PHE A 182 8.09 1.34 16.26
CA PHE A 182 6.65 1.13 16.34
C PHE A 182 6.28 -0.11 17.17
N ILE A 183 5.17 -0.03 17.89
CA ILE A 183 4.57 -1.13 18.63
C ILE A 183 3.25 -1.57 18.02
N HIS A 184 2.98 -2.87 18.00
CA HIS A 184 1.71 -3.40 17.54
C HIS A 184 0.57 -3.03 18.50
N ASP A 185 -0.47 -2.36 17.98
CA ASP A 185 -1.72 -2.07 18.69
C ASP A 185 -2.73 -3.19 18.39
N GLU A 186 -2.73 -4.21 19.24
CA GLU A 186 -3.58 -5.39 19.07
C GLU A 186 -5.08 -5.04 19.12
N ALA A 187 -5.48 -4.10 19.98
CA ALA A 187 -6.88 -3.72 20.13
C ALA A 187 -7.42 -3.04 18.85
N ALA A 188 -6.68 -2.06 18.31
CA ALA A 188 -7.05 -1.41 17.06
C ALA A 188 -6.96 -2.38 15.87
N SER A 189 -5.98 -3.28 15.87
CA SER A 189 -5.88 -4.33 14.86
C SER A 189 -7.11 -5.23 14.87
N GLN A 190 -7.54 -5.69 16.04
CA GLN A 190 -8.73 -6.54 16.16
C GLN A 190 -10.00 -5.80 15.74
N GLN A 191 -10.11 -4.50 16.01
CA GLN A 191 -11.21 -3.67 15.52
C GLN A 191 -11.32 -3.71 13.99
N PHE A 192 -10.20 -3.55 13.28
CA PHE A 192 -10.20 -3.57 11.81
C PHE A 192 -10.41 -4.97 11.24
N LYS A 193 -9.80 -5.99 11.83
CA LYS A 193 -10.02 -7.40 11.46
C LYS A 193 -11.49 -7.81 11.63
N ASN A 194 -12.15 -7.32 12.67
CA ASN A 194 -13.59 -7.57 12.88
C ASN A 194 -14.47 -6.79 11.92
N ALA A 195 -14.05 -5.59 11.49
CA ALA A 195 -14.80 -4.76 10.57
C ALA A 195 -14.72 -5.25 9.12
N ALA A 196 -13.55 -5.73 8.67
CA ALA A 196 -13.35 -6.21 7.31
C ALA A 196 -14.30 -7.38 6.98
N ILE A 197 -14.67 -7.52 5.71
CA ILE A 197 -15.40 -8.66 5.16
C ILE A 197 -14.45 -9.62 4.44
N LEU A 198 -13.49 -9.09 3.68
CA LEU A 198 -12.54 -9.85 2.89
C LEU A 198 -11.62 -10.67 3.79
N SER A 199 -11.51 -11.98 3.54
CA SER A 199 -10.82 -12.90 4.44
C SER A 199 -9.34 -12.57 4.66
N TRP A 200 -8.66 -12.09 3.61
CA TRP A 200 -7.26 -11.68 3.71
C TRP A 200 -7.10 -10.38 4.52
N LEU A 201 -7.94 -9.36 4.33
CA LEU A 201 -7.92 -8.15 5.17
C LEU A 201 -8.29 -8.46 6.63
N LYS A 202 -9.26 -9.36 6.87
CA LYS A 202 -9.57 -9.89 8.20
C LYS A 202 -8.37 -10.55 8.88
N ALA A 203 -7.50 -11.19 8.11
CA ALA A 203 -6.32 -11.86 8.67
C ALA A 203 -5.15 -10.89 8.87
N ASN A 204 -4.95 -9.99 7.91
CA ASN A 204 -3.67 -9.31 7.71
C ASN A 204 -3.67 -7.82 8.08
N THR A 205 -4.82 -7.17 8.31
CA THR A 205 -4.82 -5.75 8.72
C THR A 205 -4.36 -5.58 10.16
N ASN A 206 -3.21 -4.94 10.34
CA ASN A 206 -2.60 -4.68 11.64
C ASN A 206 -2.28 -3.18 11.81
N VAL A 207 -2.29 -2.72 13.05
CA VAL A 207 -2.07 -1.33 13.45
C VAL A 207 -0.79 -1.26 14.26
N PHE A 208 0.07 -0.30 13.92
CA PHE A 208 1.32 -0.05 14.60
C PHE A 208 1.37 1.42 15.04
N ARG A 209 1.65 1.66 16.32
CA ARG A 209 1.81 3.01 16.88
C ARG A 209 3.27 3.33 17.09
N ARG A 210 3.67 4.54 16.73
CA ARG A 210 5.00 5.03 17.03
C ARG A 210 5.15 5.19 18.55
N ILE A 211 6.24 4.65 19.10
CA ILE A 211 6.57 4.77 20.54
C ILE A 211 7.73 5.73 20.80
N GLU A 212 8.57 5.97 19.80
CA GLU A 212 9.66 6.95 19.90
C GLU A 212 9.20 8.33 19.42
N PRO A 213 9.71 9.44 19.99
CA PRO A 213 9.43 10.77 19.48
C PRO A 213 9.74 10.84 17.98
N PHE A 214 8.79 11.30 17.18
CA PHE A 214 9.01 11.46 15.74
C PHE A 214 10.16 12.44 15.51
N SER A 215 11.29 11.93 14.98
CA SER A 215 12.34 12.78 14.41
C SER A 215 12.12 12.83 12.90
N ALA A 216 12.01 14.04 12.35
CA ALA A 216 11.92 14.24 10.90
C ALA A 216 13.23 13.87 10.17
N TRP A 217 14.27 13.47 10.92
CA TRP A 217 15.61 13.19 10.47
C TRP A 217 16.27 12.15 11.37
N ASN A 218 16.59 10.99 10.83
CA ASN A 218 17.72 10.17 11.28
C ASN A 218 18.61 9.94 10.07
N GLU A 219 19.70 10.72 9.94
CA GLU A 219 20.89 10.27 9.20
C GLU A 219 21.56 9.13 9.99
N VAL A 220 20.89 8.00 10.17
CA VAL A 220 21.50 6.84 10.82
C VAL A 220 20.91 5.59 10.20
N MET A 221 21.27 5.32 8.93
CA MET A 221 21.43 3.99 8.34
C MET A 221 22.08 4.18 6.96
N ALA A 222 23.32 4.69 6.95
CA ALA A 222 24.24 4.54 5.83
C ALA A 222 25.11 3.31 6.07
#